data_AF-W4F9G4-F1
#
_entry.id   AF-W4F9G4-F1
#
_cell.length_a   1.000
_cell.length_b   1.000
_cell.length_c   1.000
_cell.angle_alpha   90.00
_cell.angle_beta   90.00
_cell.angle_gamma   90.00
#
_symmetry.space_group_name_H-M   'P 1'
#
loop_
_entity.id
_entity.type
_entity.pdbx_description
1 polymer ?
#
loop_
_entity_poly.entity_id
_entity_poly.type
_entity_poly.pdbx_seq_one_letter_code
_entity_poly.pdbx_strand_id
1 'polypeptide(L)'
;GDLISATAGKWVDDTIVYQEIALLPKYEDDCYVQVNTWAIDGEYGGTVLRIDESNIIGLSSGIYPMRVVPDKSSSLPAALN
;
A
#
# COMPACT_ATOMS: atom_id res chain seq x y z
N GLY A 1 11.78 4.99 -23.51
CA GLY A 1 10.77 4.69 -22.47
C GLY A 1 10.31 6.03 -21.95
N ASP A 2 9.00 6.22 -21.89
CA ASP A 2 8.42 7.51 -21.53
C ASP A 2 8.32 7.62 -20.00
N LEU A 3 8.48 8.83 -19.47
CA LEU A 3 8.32 9.08 -18.04
C LEU A 3 6.85 8.86 -17.64
N ILE A 4 6.61 7.91 -16.73
CA ILE A 4 5.25 7.59 -16.25
C ILE A 4 4.82 8.57 -15.14
N SER A 5 5.68 8.81 -14.15
CA SER A 5 5.44 9.74 -13.05
C SER A 5 6.75 10.06 -12.33
N ALA A 6 6.81 11.19 -11.64
CA ALA A 6 7.93 11.60 -10.80
C ALA A 6 7.46 12.50 -9.65
N THR A 7 8.18 12.47 -8.54
CA THR A 7 7.98 13.39 -7.41
C THR A 7 9.25 14.22 -7.18
N ALA A 8 9.08 15.44 -6.68
CA ALA A 8 10.20 16.26 -6.19
C ALA A 8 10.55 15.86 -4.74
N GLY A 9 11.76 16.19 -4.29
CA GLY A 9 12.19 15.87 -2.93
C GLY A 9 13.56 16.46 -2.59
N LYS A 10 14.03 16.18 -1.38
CA LYS A 10 15.32 16.70 -0.87
C LYS A 10 16.51 15.76 -1.10
N TRP A 11 16.28 14.61 -1.73
CA TRP A 11 17.25 13.49 -1.83
C TRP A 11 17.74 13.24 -3.25
N VAL A 12 17.74 14.26 -4.11
CA VAL A 12 18.13 14.11 -5.53
C VAL A 12 19.61 13.71 -5.71
N ASP A 13 20.45 14.07 -4.74
CA ASP A 13 21.89 13.83 -4.77
C ASP A 13 22.30 12.55 -4.00
N ASP A 14 21.35 11.80 -3.44
CA ASP A 14 21.61 10.55 -2.71
C ASP A 14 21.87 9.37 -3.66
N THR A 15 22.39 8.27 -3.14
CA THR A 15 22.64 7.05 -3.93
C THR A 15 21.32 6.41 -4.36
N ILE A 16 21.13 6.30 -5.68
CA ILE A 16 19.91 5.73 -6.28
C ILE A 16 19.99 4.20 -6.29
N VAL A 17 18.88 3.56 -5.92
CA VAL A 17 18.63 2.13 -6.11
C VAL A 17 17.52 1.95 -7.14
N TYR A 18 17.68 0.98 -8.05
CA TYR A 18 16.69 0.66 -9.07
C TYR A 18 15.89 -0.59 -8.65
N GLN A 19 14.57 -0.51 -8.74
CA GLN A 19 13.65 -1.61 -8.49
C GLN A 19 12.87 -1.90 -9.78
N GLU A 20 12.52 -3.16 -10.03
CA GLU A 20 11.59 -3.52 -11.10
C GLU A 20 10.23 -2.83 -10.88
N ILE A 21 9.57 -2.44 -11.97
CA ILE A 21 8.30 -1.73 -11.91
C ILE A 21 7.18 -2.65 -11.43
N ALA A 22 6.50 -2.25 -10.36
CA ALA A 22 5.32 -2.91 -9.82
C ALA A 22 4.29 -1.84 -9.47
N LEU A 23 3.48 -1.46 -10.46
CA LEU A 23 2.46 -0.42 -10.30
C LEU A 23 1.42 -0.86 -9.26
N LEU A 24 0.91 0.11 -8.50
CA LEU A 24 -0.13 -0.12 -7.51
C LEU A 24 -1.44 -0.49 -8.22
N PRO A 25 -2.27 -1.37 -7.62
CA PRO A 25 -3.60 -1.62 -8.13
C PRO A 25 -4.47 -0.37 -7.94
N LYS A 26 -5.39 -0.15 -8.89
CA LYS A 26 -6.40 0.90 -8.81
C LYS A 26 -7.66 0.35 -8.15
N TYR A 27 -8.29 1.12 -7.26
CA TYR A 27 -9.53 0.75 -6.58
C TYR A 27 -10.54 1.90 -6.65
N GLU A 28 -11.77 1.60 -7.07
CA GLU A 28 -12.88 2.54 -7.25
C GLU A 28 -12.49 3.89 -7.87
N ASP A 29 -12.71 5.02 -7.17
CA ASP A 29 -12.64 6.44 -7.58
C ASP A 29 -11.26 6.91 -8.09
N ASP A 30 -10.69 6.18 -9.04
CA ASP A 30 -9.43 6.43 -9.70
C ASP A 30 -8.19 6.57 -8.79
N CYS A 31 -8.27 6.09 -7.55
CA CYS A 31 -7.13 6.07 -6.65
C CYS A 31 -6.35 4.75 -6.72
N TYR A 32 -5.03 4.86 -6.67
CA TYR A 32 -4.11 3.75 -6.46
C TYR A 32 -4.00 3.43 -4.98
N VAL A 33 -3.99 2.13 -4.65
CA VAL A 33 -4.00 1.67 -3.26
C VAL A 33 -2.71 0.94 -2.92
N GLN A 34 -2.10 1.34 -1.80
CA GLN A 34 -0.97 0.66 -1.19
C GLN A 34 -1.39 0.03 0.14
N VAL A 35 -1.05 -1.25 0.32
CA VAL A 35 -1.22 -1.97 1.58
C VAL A 35 0.05 -1.82 2.40
N ASN A 36 -0.08 -1.32 3.62
CA ASN A 36 1.02 -1.16 4.57
C ASN A 36 0.76 -1.97 5.83
N THR A 37 1.83 -2.41 6.47
CA THR A 37 1.77 -3.10 7.76
C THR A 37 2.58 -2.36 8.80
N TRP A 38 2.18 -2.50 10.07
CA TRP A 38 2.97 -2.06 11.21
C TRP A 38 3.84 -3.20 11.72
N ALA A 39 5.07 -2.87 12.10
CA ALA A 39 5.92 -3.74 12.91
C ALA A 39 6.00 -3.13 14.33
N ILE A 40 5.47 -3.83 15.33
CA ILE A 40 5.48 -3.43 16.75
C ILE A 40 6.32 -4.48 17.48
N ASP A 41 7.44 -4.07 18.05
CA ASP A 41 8.42 -4.97 18.70
C ASP A 41 8.88 -6.15 17.81
N GLY A 42 8.99 -5.90 16.50
CA GLY A 42 9.37 -6.92 15.50
C GLY A 42 8.22 -7.79 15.01
N GLU A 43 7.02 -7.64 15.58
CA GLU A 43 5.83 -8.43 15.25
C GLU A 43 4.84 -7.64 14.40
N TYR A 44 4.00 -8.35 13.63
CA TYR A 44 2.92 -7.73 12.85
C TYR A 44 1.89 -7.06 13.78
N GLY A 45 1.76 -5.74 13.66
CA GLY A 45 0.90 -4.92 14.51
C GLY A 45 -0.44 -4.51 13.87
N GLY A 46 -0.66 -4.83 12.60
CA GLY A 46 -1.87 -4.44 11.87
C GLY A 46 -1.60 -3.93 10.46
N THR A 47 -2.68 -3.66 9.73
CA THR A 47 -2.66 -3.20 8.32
C THR A 47 -3.38 -1.86 8.18
N VAL A 48 -2.89 -1.03 7.25
CA VAL A 48 -3.55 0.21 6.81
C VAL A 48 -3.48 0.34 5.29
N LEU A 49 -4.49 0.96 4.69
CA LEU A 49 -4.49 1.31 3.27
C LEU A 49 -4.11 2.78 3.11
N ARG A 50 -3.14 3.06 2.22
CA ARG A 50 -2.83 4.41 1.74
C ARG A 50 -3.29 4.55 0.31
N ILE A 51 -3.78 5.74 -0.04
CA ILE A 51 -4.33 6.00 -1.36
C ILE A 51 -3.81 7.30 -1.97
N ASP A 52 -3.64 7.28 -3.28
CA ASP A 52 -3.21 8.45 -4.05
C ASP A 52 -3.75 8.40 -5.49
N GLU A 53 -3.95 9.55 -6.12
CA GLU A 53 -4.33 9.63 -7.54
C GLU A 53 -3.18 9.21 -8.47
N SER A 54 -1.95 9.18 -7.95
CA SER A 54 -0.74 8.72 -8.64
C SER A 54 -0.25 7.36 -8.12
N ASN A 55 0.67 6.72 -8.86
CA ASN A 55 1.31 5.47 -8.42
C ASN A 55 2.39 5.68 -7.33
N ILE A 56 2.55 6.89 -6.80
CA ILE A 56 3.57 7.22 -5.82
C ILE A 56 2.89 7.74 -4.55
N ILE A 57 2.87 6.92 -3.49
CA ILE A 57 2.33 7.34 -2.18
C ILE A 57 3.28 8.34 -1.52
N GLY A 58 2.75 9.51 -1.18
CA GLY A 58 3.43 10.59 -0.48
C GLY A 58 2.93 10.83 0.94
N LEU A 59 3.45 11.88 1.57
CA LEU A 59 3.08 12.28 2.93
C LEU A 59 1.60 12.71 3.01
N SER A 60 1.11 13.43 2.00
CA SER A 60 -0.26 13.95 1.94
C SER A 60 -1.30 12.95 1.41
N SER A 61 -0.86 11.76 0.98
CA SER A 61 -1.75 10.72 0.45
C SER A 61 -2.76 10.27 1.50
N GLY A 62 -3.98 10.00 1.06
CA GLY A 62 -5.11 9.67 1.93
C GLY A 62 -4.99 8.32 2.62
N ILE A 63 -6.01 8.02 3.43
CA ILE A 63 -6.21 6.75 4.11
C ILE A 63 -7.64 6.31 3.84
N TYR A 64 -7.82 5.07 3.35
CA TYR A 64 -9.15 4.48 3.32
C TYR A 64 -9.45 3.76 4.64
N PRO A 65 -10.71 3.82 5.13
CA PRO A 65 -11.16 2.91 6.16
C PRO A 65 -11.12 1.47 5.61
N MET A 66 -10.63 0.53 6.41
CA MET A 66 -10.62 -0.88 6.03
C MET A 66 -11.25 -1.75 7.11
N ARG A 67 -11.85 -2.85 6.67
CA ARG A 67 -12.32 -3.93 7.53
C ARG A 67 -11.90 -5.25 6.92
N VAL A 68 -11.22 -6.08 7.72
CA VAL A 68 -10.94 -7.47 7.33
C VAL A 68 -12.25 -8.26 7.38
N VAL A 69 -12.55 -8.97 6.31
CA VAL A 69 -13.71 -9.87 6.22
C VAL A 69 -13.22 -11.30 6.05
N PRO A 70 -13.90 -12.31 6.63
CA PRO A 70 -13.55 -13.70 6.40
C PRO A 70 -13.63 -14.07 4.92
N ASP A 71 -12.72 -14.93 4.46
CA ASP A 71 -12.76 -15.43 3.10
C ASP A 71 -14.03 -16.25 2.86
N LYS A 72 -14.71 -16.00 1.75
CA LYS A 72 -15.95 -16.71 1.38
C LYS A 72 -15.74 -18.23 1.19
N SER A 73 -14.51 -18.66 0.88
CA SER A 73 -14.13 -20.07 0.76
C SER A 73 -13.73 -20.72 2.08
N SER A 74 -13.55 -19.93 3.15
CA SER A 74 -13.25 -20.46 4.48
C SER A 74 -14.54 -20.90 5.18
N SER A 75 -15.11 -22.01 4.74
CA SER A 75 -15.95 -22.82 5.66
C SER A 75 -15.02 -23.54 6.64
N LEU A 76 -14.27 -22.79 7.44
CA LEU A 76 -13.65 -23.33 8.64
C LEU A 76 -14.76 -23.39 9.70
N PRO A 77 -15.09 -24.57 10.25
CA PRO A 77 -16.11 -24.67 11.27
C PRO A 77 -15.71 -23.79 12.46
N ALA A 78 -16.69 -23.07 12.99
CA ALA A 78 -16.54 -22.34 14.23
C ALA A 78 -15.98 -23.28 15.31
N ALA A 79 -14.94 -22.80 16.00
CA ALA A 79 -14.20 -23.44 17.08
C ALA A 79 -13.00 -24.31 16.68
N LEU A 80 -11.82 -23.70 16.72
CA LEU A 80 -10.77 -24.15 17.63
C LEU A 80 -10.33 -22.92 18.43
N ASN A 81 -10.39 -23.06 19.76
CA ASN A 81 -10.10 -22.04 20.77
C ASN A 81 -8.73 -21.39 20.63
#